data_AF-A0A433ZPR8-F1
#
_entry.id   AF-A0A433ZPR8-F1
#
_cell.length_a   1.000
_cell.length_b   1.000
_cell.length_c   1.000
_cell.angle_alpha   90.00
_cell.angle_beta   90.00
_cell.angle_gamma   90.00
#
_symmetry.space_group_name_H-M   'P 1'
#
loop_
_entity.id
_entity.type
_entity.pdbx_description
1 polymer ?
#
loop_
_entity_poly.entity_id
_entity_poly.type
_entity_poly.pdbx_seq_one_letter_code
_entity_poly.pdbx_strand_id
1 'polypeptide(L)'
;MAGRFGFCFVFCMTGKIKHSDDLSLLDVIAIAIKKWGLVYFFTLSLLLICLFSIYALFAFNLDFETTLKYLKMVSSQIRIDYMIIPDLIFVLMLPYVIFFVHKRYVKPRISAFVRRFRVSQTSDAISDVRVEHGKYESKIFTPTEYHKDNNWFIGLNENENPVYISDEEFTTTNARILGATQTGKGVLQGVIINQAIRKKIKPFVLLTKNRINLFIQL
;
A
#
# COMPACT_ATOMS: atom_id res chain seq x y z
N MET A 1 -22.90 9.96 -29.74
CA MET A 1 -21.67 10.73 -29.44
C MET A 1 -21.24 10.71 -27.96
N ALA A 2 -21.98 10.10 -27.02
CA ALA A 2 -21.63 10.10 -25.59
C ALA A 2 -20.52 9.10 -25.17
N GLY A 3 -20.24 8.06 -25.97
CA GLY A 3 -19.24 7.02 -25.61
C GLY A 3 -17.77 7.39 -25.83
N ARG A 4 -17.48 8.42 -26.66
CA ARG A 4 -16.10 8.80 -27.01
C ARG A 4 -15.42 9.68 -25.96
N PHE A 5 -16.19 10.49 -25.23
CA PHE A 5 -15.65 11.35 -24.17
C PHE A 5 -15.42 10.61 -22.85
N GLY A 6 -16.16 9.50 -22.60
CA GLY A 6 -16.00 8.69 -21.39
C GLY A 6 -14.63 8.00 -21.28
N PHE A 7 -14.03 7.60 -22.40
CA PHE A 7 -12.76 6.86 -22.39
C PHE A 7 -11.55 7.75 -22.05
N CYS A 8 -11.50 8.97 -22.58
CA CYS A 8 -10.49 9.97 -22.19
C CYS A 8 -10.64 10.39 -20.72
N PHE A 9 -11.89 10.42 -20.23
CA PHE A 9 -12.18 10.78 -18.85
C PHE A 9 -11.61 9.75 -17.86
N VAL A 10 -11.72 8.46 -18.16
CA VAL A 10 -11.17 7.38 -17.31
C VAL A 10 -9.64 7.43 -17.20
N PHE A 11 -8.92 7.80 -18.28
CA PHE A 11 -7.46 7.88 -18.26
C PHE A 11 -6.91 9.07 -17.47
N CYS A 12 -7.59 10.22 -17.47
CA CYS A 12 -7.20 11.38 -16.65
C CYS A 12 -7.45 11.17 -15.14
N MET A 13 -8.32 10.23 -14.76
CA MET A 13 -8.99 10.24 -13.46
C MET A 13 -8.36 9.41 -12.34
N THR A 14 -7.22 8.74 -12.54
CA THR A 14 -6.60 8.00 -11.44
C THR A 14 -5.10 8.17 -11.31
N GLY A 15 -4.73 9.09 -10.41
CA GLY A 15 -3.73 8.82 -9.36
C GLY A 15 -2.39 9.50 -9.56
N LYS A 16 -1.97 10.26 -8.54
CA LYS A 16 -0.56 10.60 -8.31
C LYS A 16 0.29 9.34 -8.51
N ILE A 17 1.33 9.45 -9.33
CA ILE A 17 2.51 8.58 -9.23
C ILE A 17 3.05 8.81 -7.82
N LYS A 18 2.73 7.92 -6.89
CA LYS A 18 3.38 7.91 -5.58
C LYS A 18 4.80 7.43 -5.82
N HIS A 19 5.77 8.34 -5.71
CA HIS A 19 7.12 7.95 -5.34
C HIS A 19 7.07 7.51 -3.88
N SER A 20 6.69 6.26 -3.66
CA SER A 20 7.04 5.53 -2.44
C SER A 20 7.75 4.27 -2.92
N ASP A 21 8.90 3.96 -2.34
CA ASP A 21 9.76 2.85 -2.74
C ASP A 21 9.06 1.47 -2.71
N ASP A 22 7.89 1.39 -2.06
CA ASP A 22 7.01 0.21 -2.01
C ASP A 22 5.79 0.36 -2.95
N LEU A 23 6.01 0.39 -4.26
CA LEU A 23 4.92 0.26 -5.24
C LEU A 23 4.51 -1.21 -5.35
N SER A 24 3.23 -1.50 -5.06
CA SER A 24 2.66 -2.83 -5.29
C SER A 24 2.71 -3.17 -6.78
N LEU A 25 2.92 -4.45 -7.14
CA LEU A 25 2.93 -4.91 -8.54
C LEU A 25 1.67 -4.48 -9.31
N LEU A 26 0.52 -4.45 -8.64
CA LEU A 26 -0.75 -4.00 -9.21
C LEU A 26 -0.74 -2.50 -9.56
N ASP A 27 -0.06 -1.67 -8.77
CA ASP A 27 0.07 -0.24 -9.03
C ASP A 27 0.94 0.02 -10.26
N VAL A 28 2.03 -0.75 -10.41
CA VAL A 28 2.92 -0.65 -11.58
C VAL A 28 2.21 -1.07 -12.87
N ILE A 29 1.46 -2.18 -12.83
CA ILE A 29 0.66 -2.64 -13.98
C ILE A 29 -0.40 -1.60 -14.34
N ALA A 30 -1.10 -1.04 -13.35
CA ALA A 30 -2.10 0.00 -13.59
C ALA A 30 -1.49 1.27 -14.20
N ILE A 31 -0.27 1.66 -13.80
CA ILE A 31 0.45 2.80 -14.40
C ILE A 31 0.88 2.48 -15.84
N ALA A 32 1.38 1.28 -16.10
CA ALA A 32 1.80 0.85 -17.43
C ALA A 32 0.63 0.83 -18.42
N ILE A 33 -0.51 0.23 -18.04
CA ILE A 33 -1.73 0.21 -18.86
C ILE A 33 -2.19 1.64 -19.20
N LYS A 34 -2.05 2.58 -18.27
CA LYS A 34 -2.41 3.99 -18.50
C LYS A 34 -1.50 4.69 -19.51
N LYS A 35 -0.19 4.50 -19.38
CA LYS A 35 0.77 5.12 -20.30
C LYS A 35 0.57 4.57 -21.71
N TRP A 36 0.45 3.25 -21.84
CA TRP A 36 0.30 2.59 -23.13
C TRP A 36 -1.07 2.81 -23.76
N GLY A 37 -2.15 2.85 -22.97
CA GLY A 37 -3.49 3.11 -23.51
C GLY A 37 -3.65 4.54 -24.06
N LEU A 38 -3.02 5.54 -23.44
CA LEU A 38 -3.03 6.91 -23.97
C LEU A 38 -2.27 7.00 -25.30
N VAL A 39 -1.07 6.42 -25.34
CA VAL A 39 -0.25 6.37 -26.56
C VAL A 39 -1.00 5.63 -27.67
N TYR A 40 -1.61 4.49 -27.35
CA TYR A 40 -2.39 3.72 -28.30
C TYR A 40 -3.59 4.52 -28.84
N PHE A 41 -4.32 5.23 -27.99
CA PHE A 41 -5.46 6.04 -28.40
C PHE A 41 -5.08 7.18 -29.37
N PHE A 42 -3.97 7.88 -29.09
CA PHE A 42 -3.46 8.93 -29.97
C PHE A 42 -2.98 8.34 -31.31
N THR A 43 -2.20 7.27 -31.27
CA THR A 43 -1.70 6.60 -32.48
C THR A 43 -2.84 6.06 -33.33
N LEU A 44 -3.85 5.43 -32.73
CA LEU A 44 -5.03 4.90 -33.43
C LEU A 44 -5.85 6.01 -34.09
N SER A 45 -6.05 7.13 -33.38
CA SER A 45 -6.80 8.27 -33.92
C SER A 45 -6.11 8.89 -35.13
N LEU A 46 -4.78 9.00 -35.07
CA LEU A 46 -3.97 9.53 -36.17
C LEU A 46 -3.94 8.57 -37.37
N LEU A 47 -3.82 7.27 -37.09
CA LEU A 47 -3.87 6.21 -38.11
C LEU A 47 -5.23 6.14 -38.80
N LEU A 48 -6.32 6.39 -38.07
CA LEU A 48 -7.69 6.42 -38.62
C LEU A 48 -7.88 7.61 -39.57
N ILE A 49 -7.31 8.78 -39.26
CA ILE A 49 -7.31 9.94 -40.17
C ILE A 49 -6.53 9.63 -41.46
N CYS A 50 -5.36 9.00 -41.34
CA CYS A 50 -4.59 8.56 -42.50
C CYS A 50 -5.35 7.52 -43.34
N LEU A 51 -5.97 6.52 -42.71
CA LEU A 51 -6.77 5.50 -43.39
C LEU A 51 -7.96 6.10 -44.13
N PHE A 52 -8.70 7.03 -43.52
CA PHE A 52 -9.78 7.73 -44.21
C PHE A 52 -9.29 8.53 -45.42
N SER A 53 -8.09 9.12 -45.32
CA SER A 53 -7.48 9.86 -46.42
C SER A 53 -7.06 8.94 -47.58
N ILE A 54 -6.50 7.77 -47.28
CA ILE A 54 -6.13 6.75 -48.27
C ILE A 54 -7.38 6.12 -48.89
N TYR A 55 -8.40 5.81 -48.08
CA TYR A 55 -9.67 5.29 -48.56
C TYR A 55 -10.36 6.28 -49.50
N ALA A 56 -10.32 7.58 -49.20
CA ALA A 56 -10.84 8.61 -50.09
C ALA A 56 -10.14 8.63 -51.46
N LEU A 57 -8.82 8.43 -51.49
CA LEU A 57 -8.05 8.33 -52.74
C LEU A 57 -8.46 7.11 -53.59
N PHE A 58 -8.55 5.94 -52.95
CA PHE A 58 -8.82 4.67 -53.66
C PHE A 58 -10.30 4.45 -54.00
N ALA A 59 -11.24 4.81 -53.12
CA ALA A 59 -12.66 4.52 -53.32
C ALA A 59 -13.33 5.49 -54.30
N PHE A 60 -12.83 6.71 -54.41
CA PHE A 60 -13.41 7.75 -55.28
C PHE A 60 -12.54 8.09 -56.51
N ASN A 61 -11.38 7.45 -56.70
CA ASN A 61 -10.41 7.78 -57.77
C ASN A 61 -10.07 9.28 -57.84
N LEU A 62 -10.01 9.93 -56.67
CA LEU A 62 -9.81 11.37 -56.58
C LEU A 62 -8.33 11.71 -56.75
N ASP A 63 -8.05 12.76 -57.53
CA ASP A 63 -6.70 13.33 -57.64
C ASP A 63 -6.17 13.80 -56.27
N PHE A 64 -4.85 13.72 -56.10
CA PHE A 64 -4.15 14.09 -54.86
C PHE A 64 -4.53 15.51 -54.37
N GLU A 65 -4.76 16.43 -55.32
CA GLU A 65 -5.15 17.81 -55.05
C GLU A 65 -6.56 17.93 -54.44
N THR A 66 -7.49 17.06 -54.85
CA THR A 66 -8.85 17.03 -54.31
C THR A 66 -8.87 16.41 -52.91
N THR A 67 -8.05 15.38 -52.66
CA THR A 67 -7.87 14.80 -51.32
C THR A 67 -7.27 15.81 -50.34
N LEU A 68 -6.29 16.61 -50.79
CA LEU A 68 -5.77 17.73 -50.01
C LEU A 68 -6.85 18.76 -49.70
N LYS A 69 -7.76 19.05 -50.64
CA LYS A 69 -8.91 19.94 -50.43
C LYS A 69 -9.87 19.40 -49.39
N TYR A 70 -10.17 18.10 -49.38
CA TYR A 70 -10.96 17.46 -48.33
C TYR A 70 -10.27 17.50 -46.97
N LEU A 71 -8.97 17.20 -46.91
CA LEU A 71 -8.20 17.26 -45.66
C LEU A 71 -8.14 18.69 -45.11
N LYS A 72 -8.04 19.68 -45.99
CA LYS A 72 -8.12 21.11 -45.67
C LYS A 72 -9.52 21.54 -45.23
N MET A 73 -10.58 20.91 -45.74
CA MET A 73 -11.96 21.14 -45.33
C MET A 73 -12.25 20.55 -43.94
N VAL A 74 -11.68 19.38 -43.64
CA VAL A 74 -11.74 18.79 -42.30
C VAL A 74 -10.92 19.62 -41.31
N SER A 75 -9.73 20.07 -41.70
CA SER A 75 -8.91 20.93 -40.82
C SER A 75 -9.49 22.33 -40.63
N SER A 76 -10.21 22.87 -41.61
CA SER A 76 -10.92 24.16 -41.47
C SER A 76 -12.14 24.07 -40.56
N GLN A 77 -12.77 22.88 -40.43
CA GLN A 77 -13.80 22.59 -39.44
C GLN A 77 -13.24 22.45 -38.01
N ILE A 78 -11.91 22.30 -37.85
CA ILE A 78 -11.20 22.36 -36.57
C ILE A 78 -10.84 23.81 -36.21
N ARG A 79 -11.47 24.82 -36.83
CA ARG A 79 -11.41 26.19 -36.32
C ARG A 79 -12.08 26.22 -34.95
N ILE A 80 -11.28 26.54 -33.95
CA ILE A 80 -11.77 26.76 -32.59
C ILE A 80 -12.53 28.08 -32.59
N ASP A 81 -13.85 28.01 -32.70
CA ASP A 81 -14.70 29.16 -32.42
C ASP A 81 -14.59 29.54 -30.95
N TYR A 82 -14.62 30.84 -30.66
CA TYR A 82 -14.55 31.35 -29.28
C TYR A 82 -15.65 30.79 -28.37
N MET A 83 -16.76 30.34 -28.95
CA MET A 83 -17.88 29.71 -28.24
C MET A 83 -17.57 28.29 -27.73
N ILE A 84 -16.55 27.61 -28.27
CA ILE A 84 -16.14 26.26 -27.85
C ILE A 84 -15.14 26.33 -26.67
N ILE A 85 -14.54 27.49 -26.43
CA ILE A 85 -13.54 27.68 -25.37
C ILE A 85 -14.10 27.32 -23.97
N PRO A 86 -15.33 27.71 -23.58
CA PRO A 86 -15.92 27.30 -22.31
C PRO A 86 -16.09 25.78 -22.19
N ASP A 87 -16.52 25.11 -23.25
CA ASP A 87 -16.69 23.65 -23.28
C ASP A 87 -15.35 22.93 -23.16
N LEU A 88 -14.31 23.45 -23.83
CA LEU A 88 -12.95 22.93 -23.72
C LEU A 88 -12.39 23.09 -22.30
N ILE A 89 -12.59 24.26 -21.69
CA ILE A 89 -12.21 24.51 -20.29
C ILE A 89 -12.97 23.57 -19.36
N PHE A 90 -14.27 23.37 -19.57
CA PHE A 90 -15.07 22.45 -18.77
C PHE A 90 -14.56 21.02 -18.88
N VAL A 91 -14.34 20.50 -20.09
CA VAL A 91 -13.79 19.15 -20.33
C VAL A 91 -12.39 18.99 -19.73
N LEU A 92 -11.56 20.03 -19.76
CA LEU A 92 -10.22 20.01 -19.17
C LEU A 92 -10.27 20.06 -17.64
N MET A 93 -11.21 20.79 -17.04
CA MET A 93 -11.33 20.98 -15.60
C MET A 93 -12.11 19.86 -14.90
N LEU A 94 -13.09 19.26 -15.57
CA LEU A 94 -13.95 18.19 -15.03
C LEU A 94 -13.15 17.04 -14.36
N PRO A 95 -12.03 16.53 -14.93
CA PRO A 95 -11.23 15.48 -14.30
C PRO A 95 -10.58 15.94 -12.99
N TYR A 96 -10.10 17.18 -12.93
CA TYR A 96 -9.48 17.74 -11.73
C TYR A 96 -10.50 17.92 -10.62
N VAL A 97 -11.70 18.40 -10.95
CA VAL A 97 -12.79 18.57 -9.98
C VAL A 97 -13.20 17.22 -9.41
N ILE A 98 -13.42 16.21 -10.26
CA ILE A 98 -13.82 14.89 -9.75
C ILE A 98 -12.68 14.22 -8.99
N PHE A 99 -11.41 14.38 -9.39
CA PHE A 99 -10.28 13.90 -8.62
C PHE A 99 -10.22 14.54 -7.22
N PHE A 100 -10.44 15.85 -7.14
CA PHE A 100 -10.51 16.58 -5.88
C PHE A 100 -11.65 16.04 -4.99
N VAL A 101 -12.85 15.90 -5.55
CA VAL A 101 -14.02 15.36 -4.85
C VAL A 101 -13.76 13.93 -4.37
N HIS A 102 -13.21 13.08 -5.23
CA HIS A 102 -12.92 11.69 -4.90
C HIS A 102 -11.91 11.59 -3.74
N LYS A 103 -10.83 12.38 -3.80
CA LYS A 103 -9.79 12.36 -2.76
C LYS A 103 -10.28 12.95 -1.43
N ARG A 104 -11.08 14.02 -1.50
CA ARG A 104 -11.55 14.75 -0.31
C ARG A 104 -12.72 14.05 0.37
N TYR A 105 -13.66 13.49 -0.39
CA TYR A 105 -14.94 13.02 0.14
C TYR A 105 -15.18 11.52 -0.04
N VAL A 106 -14.86 10.96 -1.21
CA VAL A 106 -15.18 9.55 -1.52
C VAL A 106 -14.22 8.60 -0.81
N LYS A 107 -12.91 8.79 -0.98
CA LYS A 107 -11.89 7.90 -0.41
C LYS A 107 -11.96 7.81 1.12
N PRO A 108 -12.12 8.91 1.89
CA PRO A 108 -12.25 8.83 3.34
C PRO A 108 -13.53 8.09 3.77
N ARG A 109 -14.65 8.30 3.07
CA ARG A 109 -15.92 7.62 3.38
C ARG A 109 -15.85 6.13 3.08
N ILE A 110 -15.30 5.73 1.93
CA ILE A 110 -15.08 4.32 1.59
C ILE A 110 -14.14 3.67 2.62
N SER A 111 -13.05 4.33 2.98
CA SER A 111 -12.13 3.80 3.99
C SER A 111 -12.81 3.63 5.35
N ALA A 112 -13.62 4.61 5.78
CA ALA A 112 -14.39 4.53 7.01
C ALA A 112 -15.45 3.42 6.96
N PHE A 113 -16.10 3.23 5.82
CA PHE A 113 -17.09 2.17 5.60
C PHE A 113 -16.43 0.79 5.67
N VAL A 114 -15.34 0.56 4.93
CA VAL A 114 -14.58 -0.70 4.94
C VAL A 114 -14.03 -1.01 6.33
N ARG A 115 -13.60 0.00 7.10
CA ARG A 115 -13.16 -0.18 8.48
C ARG A 115 -14.24 -0.75 9.40
N ARG A 116 -15.53 -0.48 9.13
CA ARG A 116 -16.65 -1.02 9.93
C ARG A 116 -16.88 -2.51 9.71
N PHE A 117 -16.55 -3.01 8.53
CA PHE A 117 -16.71 -4.44 8.18
C PHE A 117 -15.43 -5.25 8.38
N ARG A 118 -14.29 -4.57 8.60
CA ARG A 118 -13.07 -5.25 9.01
C ARG A 118 -13.27 -5.70 10.46
N VAL A 119 -13.31 -7.00 10.68
CA VAL A 119 -13.14 -7.61 11.99
C VAL A 119 -11.79 -7.11 12.53
N SER A 120 -11.83 -6.15 13.45
CA SER A 120 -10.68 -5.90 14.31
C SER A 120 -10.59 -7.12 15.20
N GLN A 121 -9.51 -7.90 15.08
CA GLN A 121 -9.14 -8.77 16.18
C GLN A 121 -8.93 -7.85 17.38
N THR A 122 -9.93 -7.83 18.27
CA THR A 122 -9.84 -7.13 19.55
C THR A 122 -8.83 -7.89 20.40
N SER A 123 -7.59 -7.42 20.37
CA SER A 123 -6.59 -7.68 21.41
C SER A 123 -5.80 -6.41 21.70
N ASP A 124 -6.46 -5.26 21.65
CA ASP A 124 -5.93 -4.02 22.20
C ASP A 124 -7.12 -3.19 22.68
N ALA A 125 -7.84 -3.73 23.67
CA ALA A 125 -8.40 -2.81 24.66
C ALA A 125 -7.17 -2.07 25.20
N ILE A 126 -7.12 -0.75 25.05
CA ILE A 126 -6.13 0.09 25.72
C ILE A 126 -6.37 -0.17 27.21
N SER A 127 -5.65 -1.13 27.79
CA SER A 127 -5.61 -1.26 29.24
C SER A 127 -4.97 0.04 29.69
N ASP A 128 -5.77 0.83 30.40
CA ASP A 128 -5.29 2.10 30.89
C ASP A 128 -4.13 1.81 31.85
N VAL A 129 -2.91 2.16 31.43
CA VAL A 129 -1.66 1.87 32.15
C VAL A 129 -1.69 2.39 33.59
N ARG A 130 -2.60 3.33 33.90
CA ARG A 130 -2.83 3.89 35.23
C ARG A 130 -3.58 2.92 36.15
N VAL A 131 -4.46 2.08 35.62
CA VAL A 131 -5.19 1.05 36.39
C VAL A 131 -4.29 -0.16 36.66
N GLU A 132 -3.32 -0.42 35.80
CA GLU A 132 -2.45 -1.61 35.94
C GLU A 132 -1.17 -1.37 36.75
N HIS A 133 -0.82 -0.13 37.13
CA HIS A 133 0.37 0.14 37.95
C HIS A 133 0.36 -0.60 39.30
N GLY A 134 -0.81 -0.89 39.85
CA GLY A 134 -0.96 -1.67 41.09
C GLY A 134 -0.89 -3.19 40.91
N LYS A 135 -0.85 -3.70 39.67
CA LYS A 135 -0.79 -5.15 39.38
C LYS A 135 0.64 -5.66 39.12
N TYR A 136 1.58 -4.77 38.81
CA TYR A 136 2.93 -5.15 38.43
C TYR A 136 3.90 -4.98 39.59
N GLU A 137 3.75 -5.81 40.62
CA GLU A 137 4.82 -5.96 41.62
C GLU A 137 5.99 -6.73 41.00
N SER A 138 7.19 -6.21 41.21
CA SER A 138 8.42 -6.88 40.76
C SER A 138 8.61 -8.17 41.58
N LYS A 139 8.49 -9.32 40.93
CA LYS A 139 8.78 -10.61 41.55
C LYS A 139 10.29 -10.87 41.53
N ILE A 140 10.83 -11.24 42.68
CA ILE A 140 12.22 -11.67 42.81
C ILE A 140 12.24 -13.18 42.56
N PHE A 141 12.94 -13.60 41.51
CA PHE A 141 13.13 -15.02 41.22
C PHE A 141 14.52 -15.25 40.60
N THR A 142 15.06 -16.45 40.78
CA THR A 142 16.32 -16.87 40.18
C THR A 142 16.04 -17.63 38.88
N PRO A 143 16.37 -17.09 37.69
CA PRO A 143 15.99 -17.73 36.41
C PRO A 143 16.53 -19.14 36.23
N THR A 144 17.73 -19.43 36.78
CA THR A 144 18.40 -20.73 36.64
C THR A 144 17.64 -21.89 37.28
N GLU A 145 16.82 -21.62 38.30
CA GLU A 145 16.03 -22.64 39.00
C GLU A 145 14.85 -23.13 38.17
N TYR A 146 14.38 -22.33 37.21
CA TYR A 146 13.20 -22.63 36.39
C TYR A 146 13.53 -23.20 35.01
N HIS A 147 14.81 -23.34 34.65
CA HIS A 147 15.22 -23.88 33.34
C HIS A 147 14.90 -25.38 33.19
N LYS A 148 14.33 -25.78 32.04
CA LYS A 148 14.04 -27.17 31.68
C LYS A 148 14.63 -27.51 30.30
N ASP A 149 15.00 -28.77 30.09
CA ASP A 149 15.76 -29.16 28.88
C ASP A 149 14.95 -29.05 27.59
N ASN A 150 13.64 -29.30 27.62
CA ASN A 150 12.76 -29.28 26.43
C ASN A 150 11.83 -28.06 26.33
N ASN A 151 11.92 -27.13 27.29
CA ASN A 151 11.04 -25.98 27.37
C ASN A 151 11.82 -24.68 27.63
N TRP A 152 11.32 -23.58 27.10
CA TRP A 152 11.76 -22.22 27.37
C TRP A 152 10.96 -21.63 28.52
N PHE A 153 11.65 -21.19 29.56
CA PHE A 153 11.07 -20.42 30.64
C PHE A 153 10.94 -18.95 30.23
N ILE A 154 9.72 -18.40 30.33
CA ILE A 154 9.44 -17.00 29.98
C ILE A 154 9.32 -16.12 31.24
N GLY A 155 8.81 -16.66 32.33
CA GLY A 155 8.61 -15.90 33.56
C GLY A 155 7.61 -16.56 34.50
N LEU A 156 7.22 -15.84 35.54
CA LEU A 156 6.21 -16.27 36.50
C LEU A 156 4.87 -15.59 36.18
N ASN A 157 3.76 -16.30 36.34
CA ASN A 157 2.42 -15.72 36.24
C ASN A 157 2.02 -14.98 37.53
N GLU A 158 0.80 -14.42 37.59
CA GLU A 158 0.27 -13.72 38.77
C GLU A 158 0.32 -14.57 40.05
N ASN A 159 0.16 -15.89 39.93
CA ASN A 159 0.19 -16.86 41.03
C ASN A 159 1.58 -17.48 41.30
N GLU A 160 2.66 -16.87 40.80
CA GLU A 160 4.05 -17.34 40.97
C GLU A 160 4.35 -18.71 40.34
N ASN A 161 3.47 -19.19 39.47
CA ASN A 161 3.72 -20.43 38.73
C ASN A 161 4.57 -20.13 37.48
N PRO A 162 5.55 -20.98 37.16
CA PRO A 162 6.40 -20.81 36.00
C PRO A 162 5.65 -21.04 34.69
N VAL A 163 5.85 -20.13 33.73
CA VAL A 163 5.31 -20.19 32.39
C VAL A 163 6.37 -20.71 31.42
N TYR A 164 6.01 -21.75 30.69
CA TYR A 164 6.87 -22.46 29.75
C TYR A 164 6.30 -22.44 28.34
N ILE A 165 7.19 -22.39 27.35
CA ILE A 165 6.91 -22.60 25.93
C ILE A 165 7.74 -23.81 25.47
N SER A 166 7.23 -24.65 24.57
CA SER A 166 8.00 -25.79 24.06
C SER A 166 9.12 -25.34 23.11
N ASP A 167 10.18 -26.13 22.98
CA ASP A 167 11.26 -25.82 22.04
C ASP A 167 10.78 -25.73 20.58
N GLU A 168 9.82 -26.57 20.19
CA GLU A 168 9.24 -26.57 18.85
C GLU A 168 8.43 -25.29 18.57
N GLU A 169 7.63 -24.85 19.54
CA GLU A 169 6.84 -23.62 19.40
C GLU A 169 7.75 -22.39 19.38
N PHE A 170 8.77 -22.35 20.24
CA PHE A 170 9.71 -21.23 20.29
C PHE A 170 10.57 -21.13 19.02
N THR A 171 10.88 -22.26 18.37
CA THR A 171 11.72 -22.27 17.17
C THR A 171 10.97 -21.94 15.88
N THR A 172 9.69 -22.30 15.81
CA THR A 172 8.85 -22.03 14.64
C THR A 172 8.25 -20.63 14.65
N THR A 173 8.17 -19.98 15.83
CA THR A 173 7.52 -18.66 15.98
C THR A 173 8.53 -17.54 16.19
N ASN A 174 8.24 -16.37 15.58
CA ASN A 174 9.02 -15.17 15.83
C ASN A 174 8.56 -14.51 17.15
N ALA A 175 9.43 -14.50 18.16
CA ALA A 175 9.14 -13.83 19.43
C ALA A 175 9.36 -12.31 19.33
N ARG A 176 8.41 -11.51 19.81
CA ARG A 176 8.54 -10.05 19.93
C ARG A 176 8.24 -9.60 21.36
N ILE A 177 9.25 -9.04 22.03
CA ILE A 177 9.10 -8.52 23.39
C ILE A 177 8.74 -7.03 23.33
N LEU A 178 7.53 -6.70 23.76
CA LEU A 178 7.01 -5.33 23.82
C LEU A 178 6.76 -4.92 25.28
N GLY A 179 6.81 -3.63 25.54
CA GLY A 179 6.63 -3.07 26.88
C GLY A 179 7.12 -1.62 26.94
N ALA A 180 6.78 -0.88 28.00
CA ALA A 180 7.26 0.49 28.19
C ALA A 180 8.75 0.52 28.58
N THR A 181 9.33 1.71 28.71
CA THR A 181 10.66 1.85 29.33
C THR A 181 10.61 1.41 30.80
N GLN A 182 11.71 0.82 31.30
CA GLN A 182 11.85 0.37 32.70
C GLN A 182 10.94 -0.80 33.15
N THR A 183 10.25 -1.49 32.24
CA THR A 183 9.39 -2.66 32.58
C THR A 183 10.13 -4.01 32.56
N GLY A 184 11.46 -4.02 32.68
CA GLY A 184 12.22 -5.28 32.75
C GLY A 184 12.43 -6.03 31.42
N LYS A 185 12.14 -5.44 30.24
CA LYS A 185 12.36 -6.08 28.93
C LYS A 185 13.79 -6.61 28.73
N GLY A 186 14.80 -5.87 29.20
CA GLY A 186 16.19 -6.30 29.13
C GLY A 186 16.50 -7.50 30.03
N VAL A 187 15.81 -7.61 31.18
CA VAL A 187 15.94 -8.75 32.09
C VAL A 187 15.39 -10.00 31.42
N LEU A 188 14.19 -9.91 30.83
CA LEU A 188 13.60 -11.03 30.06
C LEU A 188 14.48 -11.46 28.89
N GLN A 189 15.03 -10.51 28.13
CA GLN A 189 15.99 -10.81 27.06
C GLN A 189 17.23 -11.54 27.61
N GLY A 190 17.78 -11.11 28.75
CA GLY A 190 18.89 -11.79 29.41
C GLY A 190 18.55 -13.23 29.82
N VAL A 191 17.34 -13.48 30.32
CA VAL A 191 16.86 -14.82 30.69
C VAL A 191 16.79 -15.74 29.46
N ILE A 192 16.25 -15.24 28.34
CA ILE A 192 16.16 -16.00 27.09
C ILE A 192 17.54 -16.26 26.50
N ILE A 193 18.42 -15.25 26.47
CA ILE A 193 19.80 -15.40 25.97
C ILE A 193 20.57 -16.44 26.80
N ASN A 194 20.43 -16.43 28.12
CA ASN A 194 21.06 -17.41 29.01
C ASN A 194 20.59 -18.85 28.68
N GLN A 195 19.28 -19.04 28.48
CA GLN A 195 18.73 -20.33 28.05
C GLN A 195 19.23 -20.76 26.67
N ALA A 196 19.35 -19.83 25.72
CA ALA A 196 19.90 -20.12 24.39
C ALA A 196 21.36 -20.63 24.48
N ILE A 197 22.19 -19.95 25.28
CA ILE A 197 23.59 -20.34 25.51
C ILE A 197 23.65 -21.73 26.16
N ARG A 198 22.81 -22.01 27.16
CA ARG A 198 22.76 -23.33 27.81
C ARG A 198 22.36 -24.45 26.84
N LYS A 199 21.42 -24.16 25.93
CA LYS A 199 21.00 -25.07 24.86
C LYS A 199 21.98 -25.13 23.67
N LYS A 200 23.14 -24.46 23.76
CA LYS A 200 24.17 -24.36 22.70
C LYS A 200 23.69 -23.69 21.40
N ILE A 201 22.62 -22.91 21.47
CA ILE A 201 22.15 -22.05 20.38
C ILE A 201 22.98 -20.76 20.42
N LYS A 202 23.35 -20.23 19.26
CA LYS A 202 24.12 -18.97 19.16
C LYS A 202 23.17 -17.78 19.05
N PRO A 203 22.91 -17.01 20.13
CA PRO A 203 22.06 -15.84 20.04
C PRO A 203 22.78 -14.71 19.29
N PHE A 204 22.06 -14.03 18.39
CA PHE A 204 22.52 -12.80 17.78
C PHE A 204 21.70 -11.63 18.34
N VAL A 205 22.36 -10.60 18.86
CA VAL A 205 21.67 -9.49 19.53
C VAL A 205 21.98 -8.18 18.81
N LEU A 206 20.95 -7.55 18.26
CA LEU A 206 21.04 -6.21 17.68
C LEU A 206 20.51 -5.18 18.68
N LEU A 207 21.44 -4.45 19.30
CA LEU A 207 21.13 -3.33 20.18
C LEU A 207 21.00 -2.05 19.34
N THR A 208 19.79 -1.49 19.21
CA THR A 208 19.62 -0.14 18.67
C THR A 208 19.13 0.82 19.76
N LYS A 209 19.63 2.06 19.72
CA LYS A 209 19.49 3.09 20.77
C LYS A 209 18.04 3.39 21.21
N ASN A 210 17.03 3.02 20.41
CA ASN A 210 15.61 3.25 20.70
C ASN A 210 14.71 2.00 20.57
N ARG A 211 15.24 0.84 20.14
CA ARG A 211 14.52 -0.45 20.06
C ARG A 211 15.52 -1.60 20.17
N ILE A 212 15.34 -2.50 21.12
CA ILE A 212 16.13 -3.73 21.15
C ILE A 212 15.31 -4.82 20.45
N ASN A 213 15.68 -5.13 19.22
CA ASN A 213 15.13 -6.27 18.51
C ASN A 213 16.06 -7.45 18.77
N LEU A 214 15.59 -8.41 19.56
CA LEU A 214 16.29 -9.68 19.74
C LEU A 214 15.95 -10.57 18.55
N PHE A 215 16.95 -10.89 17.73
CA PHE A 215 16.83 -11.85 16.64
C PHE A 215 17.64 -13.08 17.01
N ILE A 216 16.97 -14.06 17.61
CA ILE A 216 17.62 -15.36 17.81
C ILE A 216 17.57 -16.05 16.45
N GLN A 217 18.71 -16.07 15.77
CA GLN A 217 18.90 -16.89 14.58
C GLN A 217 19.08 -18.33 15.07
N LEU A 218 17.99 -19.09 14.95
CA LEU A 218 17.97 -20.54 15.21
C LEU A 218 18.46 -21.29 13.97
#